data_AF-A0A7S2V9Q1-F1
#
_entry.id   AF-A0A7S2V9Q1-F1
#
_cell.length_a   1.000
_cell.length_b   1.000
_cell.length_c   1.000
_cell.angle_alpha   90.00
_cell.angle_beta   90.00
_cell.angle_gamma   90.00
#
_symmetry.space_group_name_H-M   'P 1'
#
loop_
_entity.id
_entity.type
_entity.pdbx_description
1 polymer ?
#
loop_
_entity_poly.entity_id
_entity_poly.type
_entity_poly.pdbx_seq_one_letter_code
_entity_poly.pdbx_strand_id
1 'polypeptide(L)'
;MVKYFSKDQGTVSGEENIMREIMEYGPVACPMADTDEFSYDYTHGVFEDKTGKTEINHMVEVVGWGVDKDSGKKYWHVRNSWGTYWGMNGFFKIIRGVNNVMIESECYWMSPDISMETLVLGDNPVLVGDMYGLMDNPDTQESSFQQSLQGSLAEDNGNAGNSTISQWVSYVVVGGVGILVGFLVSLFTRRNQQGIPNRAGPYDIIN
;
A
#
# COMPACT_ATOMS: atom_id res chain seq x y z
N MET A 1 -5.88 -14.26 -7.35
CA MET A 1 -5.81 -12.78 -7.21
C MET A 1 -5.77 -12.43 -5.74
N VAL A 2 -4.74 -11.71 -5.26
CA VAL A 2 -4.75 -11.13 -3.90
C VAL A 2 -5.74 -9.98 -3.86
N LYS A 3 -6.47 -9.88 -2.77
CA LYS A 3 -7.17 -8.65 -2.41
C LYS A 3 -6.48 -8.09 -1.17
N TYR A 4 -5.83 -6.94 -1.33
CA TYR A 4 -5.43 -6.13 -0.19
C TYR A 4 -6.66 -5.38 0.30
N PHE A 5 -6.92 -5.44 1.59
CA PHE A 5 -8.05 -4.76 2.22
C PHE A 5 -7.55 -3.65 3.14
N SER A 6 -8.39 -2.65 3.41
CA SER A 6 -8.19 -1.75 4.54
C SER A 6 -8.65 -2.45 5.82
N LYS A 7 -7.85 -2.34 6.87
CA LYS A 7 -8.25 -2.71 8.23
C LYS A 7 -8.99 -1.55 8.89
N ASP A 8 -8.53 -0.33 8.63
CA ASP A 8 -9.10 0.91 9.15
C ASP A 8 -8.74 2.07 8.20
N GLN A 9 -9.52 3.14 8.21
CA GLN A 9 -9.33 4.32 7.37
C GLN A 9 -10.02 5.54 7.97
N GLY A 10 -9.50 6.73 7.71
CA GLY A 10 -10.11 7.96 8.19
C GLY A 10 -9.48 9.21 7.63
N THR A 11 -9.80 10.34 8.26
CA THR A 11 -9.28 11.66 7.90
C THR A 11 -8.44 12.27 9.02
N VAL A 12 -7.56 13.21 8.65
CA VAL A 12 -6.70 13.98 9.53
C VAL A 12 -6.49 15.38 8.96
N SER A 13 -6.50 16.41 9.80
CA SER A 13 -6.38 17.81 9.35
C SER A 13 -5.56 18.66 10.33
N GLY A 14 -4.95 19.73 9.78
CA GLY A 14 -4.06 20.63 10.50
C GLY A 14 -2.63 20.10 10.67
N GLU A 15 -1.66 21.03 10.72
CA GLU A 15 -0.21 20.78 10.73
C GLU A 15 0.21 19.68 11.72
N GLU A 16 -0.14 19.81 13.00
CA GLU A 16 0.32 18.91 14.06
C GLU A 16 -0.25 17.49 13.94
N ASN A 17 -1.53 17.34 13.57
CA ASN A 17 -2.14 16.02 13.45
C ASN A 17 -1.60 15.27 12.24
N ILE A 18 -1.38 15.95 11.11
CA ILE A 18 -0.77 15.36 9.90
C ILE A 18 0.68 14.93 10.21
N MET A 19 1.46 15.74 10.93
CA MET A 19 2.80 15.35 11.37
C MET A 19 2.78 14.10 12.26
N ARG A 20 1.85 14.03 13.23
CA ARG A 20 1.71 12.86 14.12
C ARG A 20 1.35 11.59 13.34
N GLU A 21 0.38 11.68 12.44
CA GLU A 21 -0.06 10.55 11.60
C GLU A 21 1.10 10.00 10.76
N ILE A 22 1.86 10.88 10.12
CA ILE A 22 3.02 10.48 9.31
C ILE A 22 4.17 9.93 10.18
N MET A 23 4.35 10.45 11.40
CA MET A 23 5.38 9.95 12.33
C MET A 23 5.07 8.53 12.86
N GLU A 24 3.81 8.25 13.16
CA GLU A 24 3.38 7.01 13.82
C GLU A 24 3.00 5.91 12.82
N TYR A 25 2.35 6.26 11.70
CA TYR A 25 1.70 5.29 10.79
C TYR A 25 2.17 5.39 9.35
N GLY A 26 2.64 6.55 8.89
CA GLY A 26 3.26 6.75 7.57
C GLY A 26 2.49 7.71 6.65
N PRO A 27 2.83 7.75 5.35
CA PRO A 27 2.33 8.77 4.43
C PRO A 27 0.80 8.88 4.36
N VAL A 28 0.31 10.11 4.17
CA VAL A 28 -1.13 10.41 4.04
C VAL A 28 -1.44 11.05 2.69
N ALA A 29 -2.64 10.79 2.16
CA ALA A 29 -3.10 11.38 0.91
C ALA A 29 -3.83 12.70 1.20
N CYS A 30 -3.27 13.84 0.79
CA CYS A 30 -3.84 15.16 1.00
C CYS A 30 -4.43 15.74 -0.31
N PRO A 31 -5.61 16.38 -0.27
CA PRO A 31 -6.11 17.17 -1.38
C PRO A 31 -5.25 18.43 -1.58
N MET A 32 -5.26 18.99 -2.78
CA MET A 32 -4.74 20.34 -3.01
C MET A 32 -5.47 21.06 -4.16
N ALA A 33 -5.45 22.40 -4.08
CA ALA A 33 -5.82 23.30 -5.16
C ALA A 33 -4.60 23.58 -6.05
N ASP A 34 -4.34 22.68 -6.99
CA ASP A 34 -3.28 22.81 -8.00
C ASP A 34 -3.48 24.08 -8.86
N THR A 35 -2.39 24.79 -9.14
CA THR A 35 -2.35 26.07 -9.88
C THR A 35 -1.48 25.93 -11.12
N ASP A 36 -1.67 26.78 -12.12
CA ASP A 36 -0.87 26.72 -13.35
C ASP A 36 0.65 26.88 -13.07
N GLU A 37 1.03 27.76 -12.12
CA GLU A 37 2.42 27.91 -11.67
C GLU A 37 2.96 26.61 -11.04
N PHE A 38 2.14 25.90 -10.24
CA PHE A 38 2.53 24.60 -9.68
C PHE A 38 2.67 23.53 -10.77
N SER A 39 1.68 23.43 -11.66
CA SER A 39 1.64 22.41 -12.71
C SER A 39 2.78 22.56 -13.72
N TYR A 40 3.01 23.78 -14.24
CA TYR A 40 3.88 24.02 -15.39
C TYR A 40 5.26 24.57 -15.03
N ASP A 41 5.38 25.36 -13.96
CA ASP A 41 6.62 26.10 -13.64
C ASP A 41 7.40 25.54 -12.43
N TYR A 42 6.79 24.70 -11.58
CA TYR A 42 7.49 24.12 -10.43
C TYR A 42 8.61 23.16 -10.85
N THR A 43 9.82 23.43 -10.36
CA THR A 43 11.00 22.56 -10.54
C THR A 43 11.66 22.17 -9.22
N HIS A 44 11.83 23.11 -8.30
CA HIS A 44 12.51 22.89 -7.02
C HIS A 44 12.19 24.00 -6.01
N GLY A 45 12.64 23.83 -4.76
CA GLY A 45 12.42 24.78 -3.67
C GLY A 45 11.08 24.56 -2.95
N VAL A 46 10.77 25.43 -1.99
CA VAL A 46 9.50 25.40 -1.23
C VAL A 46 8.46 26.23 -1.97
N PHE A 47 7.53 25.56 -2.64
CA PHE A 47 6.39 26.17 -3.30
C PHE A 47 5.48 26.87 -2.27
N GLU A 48 4.88 27.98 -2.69
CA GLU A 48 3.95 28.78 -1.89
C GLU A 48 3.07 29.58 -2.85
N ASP A 49 1.86 29.09 -3.12
CA ASP A 49 0.89 29.78 -3.97
C ASP A 49 0.57 31.17 -3.40
N LYS A 50 0.50 32.16 -4.30
CA LYS A 50 0.13 33.54 -4.01
C LYS A 50 -1.22 33.95 -4.61
N THR A 51 -1.85 33.09 -5.41
CA THR A 51 -3.17 33.35 -6.02
C THR A 51 -4.31 33.23 -5.01
N GLY A 52 -4.12 32.43 -3.95
CA GLY A 52 -5.15 32.14 -2.94
C GLY A 52 -6.18 31.11 -3.43
N LYS A 53 -5.80 30.24 -4.37
CA LYS A 53 -6.70 29.20 -4.90
C LYS A 53 -7.03 28.18 -3.80
N THR A 54 -8.32 27.90 -3.63
CA THR A 54 -8.84 26.95 -2.65
C THR A 54 -9.75 25.87 -3.26
N GLU A 55 -10.02 25.94 -4.57
CA GLU A 55 -10.75 24.91 -5.31
C GLU A 55 -9.88 23.67 -5.49
N ILE A 56 -10.14 22.65 -4.67
CA ILE A 56 -9.45 21.36 -4.71
C ILE A 56 -9.75 20.65 -6.04
N ASN A 57 -8.69 20.37 -6.80
CA ASN A 57 -8.73 19.70 -8.10
C ASN A 57 -7.67 18.59 -8.24
N HIS A 58 -6.78 18.42 -7.25
CA HIS A 58 -5.69 17.43 -7.27
C HIS A 58 -5.53 16.75 -5.89
N MET A 59 -4.84 15.62 -5.85
CA MET A 59 -4.52 14.87 -4.63
C MET A 59 -3.12 14.26 -4.70
N VAL A 60 -2.40 14.36 -3.59
CA VAL A 60 -0.96 14.10 -3.48
C VAL A 60 -0.62 13.34 -2.19
N GLU A 61 0.53 12.67 -2.14
CA GLU A 61 0.96 11.87 -0.98
C GLU A 61 1.99 12.64 -0.16
N VAL A 62 1.63 13.08 1.05
CA VAL A 62 2.55 13.76 1.98
C VAL A 62 3.33 12.70 2.74
N VAL A 63 4.64 12.63 2.46
CA VAL A 63 5.56 11.59 2.98
C VAL A 63 6.40 12.05 4.16
N GLY A 64 6.37 13.34 4.50
CA GLY A 64 7.14 13.92 5.59
C GLY A 64 7.13 15.44 5.58
N TRP A 65 7.99 16.06 6.39
CA TRP A 65 8.10 17.50 6.51
C TRP A 65 9.54 17.92 6.85
N GLY A 66 9.80 19.23 6.80
CA GLY A 66 11.08 19.76 7.25
C GLY A 66 11.06 21.27 7.49
N VAL A 67 12.27 21.80 7.62
CA VAL A 67 12.60 23.22 7.56
C VAL A 67 13.71 23.37 6.53
N ASP A 68 13.50 24.25 5.57
CA ASP A 68 14.47 24.53 4.52
C ASP A 68 15.64 25.34 5.10
N LYS A 69 16.87 24.86 4.93
CA LYS A 69 18.05 25.42 5.62
C LYS A 69 18.41 26.82 5.14
N ASP A 70 18.15 27.13 3.87
CA ASP A 70 18.56 28.38 3.24
C ASP A 70 17.50 29.48 3.44
N SER A 71 16.22 29.13 3.33
CA SER A 71 15.09 30.08 3.48
C SER A 71 14.47 30.12 4.87
N GLY A 72 14.76 29.14 5.74
CA GLY A 72 14.10 28.96 7.04
C GLY A 72 12.62 28.54 6.97
N LYS A 73 12.07 28.32 5.77
CA LYS A 73 10.64 27.98 5.60
C LYS A 73 10.33 26.56 6.06
N LYS A 74 9.27 26.41 6.88
CA LYS A 74 8.64 25.11 7.15
C LYS A 74 8.02 24.58 5.86
N TYR A 75 8.25 23.30 5.54
CA TYR A 75 7.66 22.67 4.37
C TYR A 75 7.09 21.26 4.66
N TRP A 76 6.14 20.83 3.83
CA TRP A 76 5.77 19.44 3.60
C TRP A 76 6.62 18.86 2.48
N HIS A 77 7.10 17.63 2.63
CA HIS A 77 7.69 16.86 1.55
C HIS A 77 6.63 15.94 0.97
N VAL A 78 6.39 16.10 -0.33
CA VAL A 78 5.19 15.55 -0.98
C VAL A 78 5.58 14.86 -2.27
N ARG A 79 4.99 13.69 -2.51
CA ARG A 79 5.12 12.93 -3.74
C ARG A 79 3.95 13.27 -4.68
N ASN A 80 4.27 13.52 -5.94
CA ASN A 80 3.31 13.74 -7.00
C ASN A 80 3.19 12.48 -7.90
N SER A 81 2.15 12.43 -8.73
CA SER A 81 1.83 11.28 -9.60
C SER A 81 2.19 11.51 -11.08
N TRP A 82 2.87 12.61 -11.42
CA TRP A 82 3.19 13.02 -12.79
C TRP A 82 4.56 12.52 -13.30
N GLY A 83 5.07 11.42 -12.74
CA GLY A 83 6.34 10.82 -13.13
C GLY A 83 7.58 11.55 -12.62
N THR A 84 8.75 10.94 -12.82
CA THR A 84 10.02 11.41 -12.24
C THR A 84 10.64 12.60 -12.97
N TYR A 85 10.13 12.99 -14.13
CA TYR A 85 10.63 14.15 -14.88
C TYR A 85 10.13 15.49 -14.34
N TRP A 86 9.06 15.48 -13.54
CA TRP A 86 8.45 16.69 -12.97
C TRP A 86 9.03 16.99 -11.58
N GLY A 87 9.22 18.28 -11.28
CA GLY A 87 9.72 18.74 -9.98
C GLY A 87 11.05 18.10 -9.57
N MET A 88 11.14 17.69 -8.31
CA MET A 88 12.31 17.07 -7.70
C MET A 88 12.21 15.54 -7.78
N ASN A 89 12.46 14.97 -8.97
CA ASN A 89 12.31 13.52 -9.24
C ASN A 89 10.89 12.97 -8.99
N GLY A 90 9.85 13.74 -9.31
CA GLY A 90 8.44 13.42 -9.02
C GLY A 90 7.97 13.85 -7.62
N PHE A 91 8.83 14.48 -6.83
CA PHE A 91 8.49 15.06 -5.53
C PHE A 91 8.50 16.59 -5.58
N PHE A 92 7.91 17.21 -4.56
CA PHE A 92 7.99 18.64 -4.33
C PHE A 92 8.11 18.95 -2.83
N LYS A 93 8.35 20.23 -2.55
CA LYS A 93 8.16 20.82 -1.23
C LYS A 93 7.15 21.95 -1.35
N ILE A 94 6.25 22.06 -0.37
CA ILE A 94 5.27 23.14 -0.27
C ILE A 94 5.22 23.69 1.15
N ILE A 95 4.93 24.98 1.31
CA ILE A 95 4.90 25.64 2.62
C ILE A 95 3.95 24.95 3.61
N ARG A 96 4.35 24.88 4.88
CA ARG A 96 3.64 24.19 5.96
C ARG A 96 3.28 25.12 7.12
N GLY A 97 2.09 24.89 7.70
CA GLY A 97 1.54 25.60 8.86
C GLY A 97 0.66 26.80 8.50
N VAL A 98 0.18 26.87 7.25
CA VAL A 98 -0.63 27.98 6.72
C VAL A 98 -1.78 27.50 5.83
N ASN A 99 -2.00 26.18 5.71
CA ASN A 99 -2.98 25.56 4.82
C ASN A 99 -2.98 26.11 3.37
N ASN A 100 -1.78 26.36 2.82
CA ASN A 100 -1.64 26.84 1.44
C ASN A 100 -2.22 25.80 0.47
N VAL A 101 -2.92 26.26 -0.57
CA VAL A 101 -3.68 25.44 -1.53
C VAL A 101 -4.52 24.32 -0.90
N MET A 102 -5.03 24.53 0.34
CA MET A 102 -5.83 23.56 1.09
C MET A 102 -5.12 22.24 1.48
N ILE A 103 -3.79 22.16 1.40
CA ILE A 103 -3.07 20.88 1.64
C ILE A 103 -3.16 20.35 3.08
N GLU A 104 -3.60 21.16 4.04
CA GLU A 104 -3.77 20.79 5.45
C GLU A 104 -5.26 20.63 5.84
N SER A 105 -6.19 20.72 4.88
CA SER A 105 -7.63 20.82 5.16
C SER A 105 -8.29 19.51 5.59
N GLU A 106 -8.07 18.43 4.85
CA GLU A 106 -8.62 17.10 5.12
C GLU A 106 -7.80 16.04 4.35
N CYS A 107 -6.74 15.52 4.97
CA CYS A 107 -5.98 14.41 4.42
C CYS A 107 -6.59 13.06 4.82
N TYR A 108 -6.34 12.02 4.05
CA TYR A 108 -6.85 10.67 4.24
C TYR A 108 -5.71 9.71 4.59
N TRP A 109 -5.97 8.83 5.55
CA TRP A 109 -5.06 7.78 5.98
C TRP A 109 -5.76 6.42 5.93
N MET A 110 -4.98 5.35 5.81
CA MET A 110 -5.49 3.98 5.71
C MET A 110 -4.50 2.97 6.28
N SER A 111 -4.93 2.20 7.29
CA SER A 111 -4.20 1.04 7.77
C SER A 111 -4.50 -0.14 6.83
N PRO A 112 -3.50 -0.74 6.15
CA PRO A 112 -3.72 -2.00 5.44
C PRO A 112 -4.08 -3.12 6.42
N ASP A 113 -4.90 -4.08 5.95
CA ASP A 113 -5.01 -5.38 6.58
C ASP A 113 -3.89 -6.30 6.08
N ILE A 114 -3.06 -6.74 7.03
CA ILE A 114 -1.91 -7.63 6.80
C ILE A 114 -2.19 -9.05 7.31
N SER A 115 -3.45 -9.39 7.61
CA SER A 115 -3.87 -10.73 8.09
C SER A 115 -3.43 -11.88 7.19
N MET A 116 -3.28 -11.63 5.88
CA MET A 116 -2.83 -12.61 4.87
C MET A 116 -1.33 -12.50 4.54
N GLU A 117 -0.57 -11.59 5.16
CA GLU A 117 0.85 -11.36 4.82
C GLU A 117 1.71 -12.61 5.07
N THR A 118 1.45 -13.35 6.15
CA THR A 118 2.14 -14.60 6.47
C THR A 118 1.91 -15.72 5.45
N LEU A 119 0.82 -15.67 4.68
CA LEU A 119 0.55 -16.64 3.62
C LEU A 119 1.44 -16.40 2.38
N VAL A 120 1.99 -15.20 2.21
CA VAL A 120 2.70 -14.78 0.97
C VAL A 120 4.17 -14.45 1.23
N LEU A 121 4.49 -13.88 2.39
CA LEU A 121 5.82 -13.38 2.77
C LEU A 121 6.43 -14.10 3.98
N GLY A 122 5.79 -15.16 4.50
CA GLY A 122 6.37 -16.01 5.54
C GLY A 122 7.50 -16.90 5.00
N ASP A 123 8.34 -17.45 5.89
CA ASP A 123 9.47 -18.33 5.53
C ASP A 123 9.03 -19.60 4.76
N ASN A 124 7.78 -20.04 4.95
CA ASN A 124 7.11 -21.07 4.16
C ASN A 124 5.77 -20.49 3.65
N PRO A 125 5.77 -19.76 2.53
CA PRO A 125 4.57 -19.08 2.04
C PRO A 125 3.62 -20.11 1.44
N VAL A 126 2.35 -20.10 1.87
CA VAL A 126 1.29 -20.99 1.34
C VAL A 126 0.84 -20.54 -0.05
N LEU A 127 1.04 -19.27 -0.39
CA LEU A 127 0.67 -18.67 -1.67
C LEU A 127 1.90 -18.02 -2.33
N VAL A 128 2.15 -18.36 -3.60
CA VAL A 128 3.23 -17.79 -4.43
C VAL A 128 2.68 -17.08 -5.65
N GLY A 129 3.40 -16.08 -6.15
CA GLY A 129 2.99 -15.26 -7.29
C GLY A 129 3.49 -15.79 -8.63
N ASP A 130 2.59 -15.84 -9.60
CA ASP A 130 2.87 -16.00 -11.02
C ASP A 130 2.41 -14.77 -11.82
N MET A 131 2.48 -14.86 -13.15
CA MET A 131 2.05 -13.78 -14.06
C MET A 131 0.54 -13.50 -14.04
N TYR A 132 -0.28 -14.39 -13.47
CA TYR A 132 -1.74 -14.33 -13.45
C TYR A 132 -2.33 -14.07 -12.04
N GLY A 133 -1.53 -14.18 -10.98
CA GLY A 133 -1.88 -13.80 -9.61
C GLY A 133 -1.11 -14.59 -8.56
N LEU A 134 -1.68 -14.75 -7.35
CA LEU A 134 -1.23 -15.80 -6.44
C LEU A 134 -1.94 -17.12 -6.71
N MET A 135 -1.18 -18.20 -6.56
CA MET A 135 -1.60 -19.60 -6.55
C MET A 135 -1.03 -20.30 -5.31
N ASP A 136 -1.54 -21.48 -4.96
CA ASP A 136 -0.99 -22.29 -3.87
C ASP A 136 0.48 -22.65 -4.15
N ASN A 137 1.33 -22.58 -3.14
CA ASN A 137 2.74 -22.89 -3.27
C ASN A 137 2.94 -24.41 -3.44
N PRO A 138 3.44 -24.88 -4.60
CA PRO A 138 3.64 -26.32 -4.86
C PRO A 138 4.64 -26.95 -3.87
N ASP A 139 5.59 -26.18 -3.33
CA ASP A 139 6.59 -26.68 -2.39
C ASP A 139 6.05 -26.84 -0.96
N THR A 140 4.91 -26.21 -0.64
CA THR A 140 4.19 -26.43 0.64
C THR A 140 3.08 -27.47 0.54
N GLN A 141 2.83 -28.03 -0.65
CA GLN A 141 1.82 -29.06 -0.85
C GLN A 141 2.31 -30.45 -0.40
N GLU A 142 2.32 -30.67 0.92
CA GLU A 142 1.70 -31.89 1.45
C GLU A 142 0.24 -31.85 1.00
N SER A 143 -0.02 -32.41 -0.19
CA SER A 143 -1.26 -32.16 -0.93
C SER A 143 -2.52 -32.38 -0.07
N SER A 144 -3.53 -31.54 -0.24
CA SER A 144 -4.82 -31.66 0.46
C SER A 144 -5.51 -33.02 0.26
N PHE A 145 -5.11 -33.76 -0.77
CA PHE A 145 -5.45 -35.15 -1.01
C PHE A 145 -4.82 -36.15 0.00
N GLN A 146 -3.55 -35.95 0.40
CA GLN A 146 -2.90 -36.77 1.43
C GLN A 146 -3.50 -36.51 2.82
N GLN A 147 -3.81 -35.25 3.15
CA GLN A 147 -4.38 -34.90 4.45
C GLN A 147 -5.82 -35.44 4.64
N SER A 148 -6.60 -35.52 3.56
CA SER A 148 -7.92 -36.17 3.57
C SER A 148 -7.86 -37.71 3.53
N LEU A 149 -6.82 -38.29 2.91
CA LEU A 149 -6.56 -39.74 2.98
C LEU A 149 -6.09 -40.19 4.37
N GLN A 150 -5.24 -39.41 5.05
CA GLN A 150 -4.80 -39.74 6.41
C GLN A 150 -5.93 -39.60 7.44
N GLY A 151 -6.90 -38.70 7.19
CA GLY A 151 -8.14 -38.63 7.98
C GLY A 151 -9.05 -39.84 7.81
N SER A 152 -9.23 -40.36 6.58
CA SER A 152 -10.11 -41.51 6.33
C SER A 152 -9.48 -42.87 6.66
N LEU A 153 -8.16 -43.01 6.54
CA LEU A 153 -7.43 -44.23 6.93
C LEU A 153 -7.30 -44.41 8.45
N ALA A 154 -7.66 -43.40 9.25
CA ALA A 154 -7.66 -43.48 10.71
C ALA A 154 -8.95 -44.11 11.29
N GLU A 155 -10.05 -44.14 10.53
CA GLU A 155 -11.36 -44.61 11.04
C GLU A 155 -11.73 -46.03 10.60
N ASP A 156 -11.17 -46.58 9.52
CA ASP A 156 -11.55 -47.89 8.98
C ASP A 156 -10.43 -48.96 9.02
N ASN A 157 -10.17 -49.45 10.23
CA ASN A 157 -9.60 -50.79 10.43
C ASN A 157 -10.71 -51.75 10.88
N GLY A 158 -11.76 -51.90 10.05
CA GLY A 158 -13.04 -52.44 10.50
C GLY A 158 -13.89 -53.24 9.48
N ASN A 159 -13.27 -54.15 8.71
CA ASN A 159 -13.90 -55.34 8.07
C ASN A 159 -14.47 -55.21 6.62
N ALA A 160 -13.68 -55.72 5.66
CA ALA A 160 -14.07 -56.49 4.47
C ALA A 160 -15.13 -55.98 3.46
N GLY A 161 -14.73 -55.80 2.18
CA GLY A 161 -15.66 -55.88 1.05
C GLY A 161 -15.11 -55.42 -0.30
N ASN A 162 -15.15 -56.30 -1.34
CA ASN A 162 -14.90 -55.92 -2.73
C ASN A 162 -15.94 -54.90 -3.23
N SER A 163 -15.53 -53.80 -3.86
CA SER A 163 -16.26 -53.24 -5.02
C SER A 163 -15.43 -52.25 -5.86
N THR A 164 -15.58 -52.34 -7.18
CA THR A 164 -15.04 -51.42 -8.20
C THR A 164 -16.11 -50.43 -8.66
N ILE A 165 -15.79 -49.13 -8.74
CA ILE A 165 -16.51 -48.07 -9.49
C ILE A 165 -15.46 -46.97 -9.77
N SER A 166 -15.03 -46.71 -11.01
CA SER A 166 -15.72 -46.06 -12.15
C SER A 166 -15.72 -44.52 -12.06
N GLN A 167 -14.98 -43.89 -12.97
CA GLN A 167 -14.90 -42.43 -13.17
C GLN A 167 -16.23 -41.82 -13.64
N TRP A 168 -16.45 -40.54 -13.36
CA TRP A 168 -17.16 -39.60 -14.26
C TRP A 168 -16.55 -38.19 -14.17
N VAL A 169 -16.49 -37.50 -15.31
CA VAL A 169 -15.92 -36.15 -15.49
C VAL A 169 -17.04 -35.17 -15.86
N SER A 170 -16.92 -33.89 -15.50
CA SER A 170 -17.59 -32.78 -16.21
C SER A 170 -16.88 -31.43 -16.01
N TYR A 171 -16.69 -30.69 -17.10
CA TYR A 171 -16.16 -29.32 -17.16
C TYR A 171 -17.29 -28.31 -17.46
N VAL A 172 -17.18 -27.06 -16.99
CA VAL A 172 -17.97 -25.91 -17.51
C VAL A 172 -17.14 -24.61 -17.50
N VAL A 173 -17.33 -23.78 -18.54
CA VAL A 173 -16.73 -22.44 -18.84
C VAL A 173 -17.73 -21.70 -19.80
N VAL A 174 -17.78 -20.39 -20.06
CA VAL A 174 -16.91 -19.19 -19.87
C VAL A 174 -17.79 -17.92 -19.67
N GLY A 175 -17.30 -16.88 -18.96
CA GLY A 175 -17.69 -15.47 -19.20
C GLY A 175 -18.04 -14.63 -17.95
N GLY A 176 -17.77 -13.32 -17.89
CA GLY A 176 -17.01 -12.43 -18.78
C GLY A 176 -17.16 -10.93 -18.42
N VAL A 177 -16.28 -10.08 -18.96
CA VAL A 177 -16.27 -8.58 -18.94
C VAL A 177 -15.87 -7.87 -17.63
N GLY A 178 -14.91 -6.93 -17.75
CA GLY A 178 -14.59 -5.91 -16.72
C GLY A 178 -13.28 -5.17 -17.01
N ILE A 179 -13.34 -3.90 -17.44
CA ILE A 179 -12.18 -3.01 -17.62
C ILE A 179 -12.01 -2.16 -16.35
N LEU A 180 -10.80 -2.02 -15.83
CA LEU A 180 -10.46 -1.02 -14.81
C LEU A 180 -8.98 -0.63 -14.91
N VAL A 181 -8.71 0.68 -14.96
CA VAL A 181 -7.36 1.25 -15.01
C VAL A 181 -6.81 1.33 -13.60
N GLY A 182 -5.68 0.66 -13.35
CA GLY A 182 -5.06 0.61 -12.03
C GLY A 182 -4.15 1.81 -11.74
N PHE A 183 -4.50 2.62 -10.74
CA PHE A 183 -3.53 3.49 -10.09
C PHE A 183 -2.57 2.66 -9.23
N LEU A 184 -1.27 2.84 -9.45
CA LEU A 184 -0.22 2.08 -8.78
C LEU A 184 0.18 2.78 -7.47
N VAL A 185 -0.57 2.50 -6.41
CA VAL A 185 -0.19 2.92 -5.03
C VAL A 185 1.05 2.12 -4.63
N SER A 186 2.17 2.80 -4.40
CA SER A 186 3.33 2.16 -3.75
C SER A 186 3.05 2.07 -2.25
N LEU A 187 2.66 0.89 -1.77
CA LEU A 187 2.55 0.65 -0.33
C LEU A 187 3.94 0.76 0.32
N PHE A 188 4.12 1.75 1.20
CA PHE A 188 5.04 1.60 2.32
C PHE A 188 4.27 0.94 3.47
N THR A 189 4.76 -0.21 3.94
CA THR A 189 4.04 -1.04 4.91
C THR A 189 4.22 -0.58 6.36
N ARG A 190 3.12 -0.68 7.09
CA ARG A 190 3.02 -0.55 8.56
C ARG A 190 3.99 -1.51 9.26
N ARG A 191 5.19 -1.05 9.64
CA ARG A 191 6.09 -1.81 10.54
C ARG A 191 5.67 -1.63 12.00
N ASN A 192 4.85 -2.56 12.48
CA ASN A 192 4.54 -2.67 13.90
C ASN A 192 5.79 -3.17 14.67
N GLN A 193 6.46 -2.30 15.43
CA GLN A 193 7.70 -2.64 16.16
C GLN A 193 7.44 -3.49 17.43
N GLN A 194 6.86 -4.66 17.26
CA GLN A 194 6.62 -5.62 18.34
C GLN A 194 7.21 -6.99 17.95
N GLY A 195 8.48 -7.24 18.35
CA GLY A 195 9.02 -8.61 18.46
C GLY A 195 10.06 -9.09 17.43
N ILE A 196 10.51 -8.28 16.48
CA ILE A 196 11.55 -8.70 15.50
C ILE A 196 12.93 -8.15 15.91
N PRO A 197 14.00 -8.98 15.99
CA PRO A 197 15.33 -8.50 16.34
C PRO A 197 15.90 -7.57 15.25
N ASN A 198 16.59 -6.50 15.69
CA ASN A 198 17.14 -5.45 14.82
C ASN A 198 18.04 -6.01 13.71
N ARG A 199 17.54 -6.02 12.48
CA ARG A 199 18.35 -6.16 11.26
C ARG A 199 18.40 -4.79 10.57
N ALA A 200 19.57 -4.16 10.60
CA ALA A 200 19.78 -2.82 10.06
C ALA A 200 19.35 -2.75 8.60
N GLY A 201 18.50 -1.76 8.27
CA GLY A 201 18.17 -1.39 6.90
C GLY A 201 19.15 -0.33 6.38
N PRO A 202 19.24 -0.12 5.05
CA PRO A 202 20.31 0.68 4.43
C PRO A 202 20.12 2.21 4.57
N TYR A 203 19.42 2.68 5.60
CA TYR A 203 19.10 4.09 5.84
C TYR A 203 19.43 4.51 7.28
N ASP A 204 20.64 4.18 7.74
CA ASP A 204 21.24 4.90 8.86
C ASP A 204 21.60 6.32 8.40
N ILE A 205 21.01 7.31 9.07
CA ILE A 205 21.20 8.73 8.76
C ILE A 205 22.62 9.13 9.19
N ILE A 206 23.45 9.53 8.22
CA ILE A 206 24.75 10.10 8.50
C ILE A 206 24.54 11.52 9.05
N ASN A 207 25.12 11.81 10.23
CA ASN A 207 25.15 13.13 10.87
C ASN A 207 25.88 14.18 10.01
#